data_AF-A0A819J853-F1
#
_entry.id   AF-A0A819J853-F1
#
_cell.length_a   1.000
_cell.length_b   1.000
_cell.length_c   1.000
_cell.angle_alpha   90.00
_cell.angle_beta   90.00
_cell.angle_gamma   90.00
#
_symmetry.space_group_name_H-M   'P 1'
#
loop_
_entity.id
_entity.type
_entity.pdbx_description
1 polymer ?
#
loop_
_entity_poly.entity_id
_entity_poly.type
_entity_poly.pdbx_seq_one_letter_code
_entity_poly.pdbx_strand_id
1 'polypeptide(L)'
;MSKDIELPVRHGNSRLIIPDVEESKTVGPIVGYASEPLLALADACTPLIPIIFNILTYTSTALEHTPDNPSDGLTRDESAAICLYTMEWTDGQRSLYSILNETLRAADREYLRPWFKYLKLLLTALVKIPCASQQTVWRGIRKDLSLEFPQGTPVI
;
A
#
# COMPACT_ATOMS: atom_id res chain seq x y z
N MET A 1 0.37 -39.74 30.99
CA MET A 1 -0.26 -39.28 29.73
C MET A 1 -0.71 -37.83 29.93
N SER A 2 0.15 -36.88 29.59
CA SER A 2 -0.18 -35.46 29.46
C SER A 2 0.89 -34.89 28.54
N LYS A 3 0.48 -34.51 27.33
CA LYS A 3 1.34 -33.77 26.40
C LYS A 3 1.06 -32.31 26.68
N ASP A 4 2.05 -31.60 27.21
CA ASP A 4 2.07 -30.16 27.23
C ASP A 4 1.96 -29.66 25.79
N ILE A 5 0.86 -28.97 25.49
CA ILE A 5 0.64 -28.32 24.21
C ILE A 5 1.37 -26.98 24.32
N GLU A 6 2.60 -26.93 23.83
CA GLU A 6 3.29 -25.67 23.55
C GLU A 6 2.44 -24.87 22.55
N LEU A 7 1.81 -23.81 23.03
CA LEU A 7 1.15 -22.82 22.19
C LEU A 7 2.23 -22.16 21.31
N PRO A 8 2.05 -22.06 19.99
CA PRO A 8 3.04 -21.47 19.12
C PRO A 8 3.29 -20.01 19.54
N VAL A 9 4.57 -19.68 19.68
CA VAL A 9 5.07 -18.32 19.89
C VAL A 9 4.45 -17.42 18.81
N ARG A 10 3.51 -16.58 19.23
CA ARG A 10 2.89 -15.57 18.37
C ARG A 10 3.99 -14.64 17.91
N HIS A 11 4.47 -14.83 16.68
CA HIS A 11 5.27 -13.83 16.00
C HIS A 11 4.43 -12.55 15.99
N GLY A 12 4.92 -11.53 16.70
CA GLY A 12 4.29 -10.22 16.75
C GLY A 12 4.27 -9.67 15.34
N ASN A 13 3.12 -9.75 14.67
CA ASN A 13 2.90 -9.01 13.44
C ASN A 13 3.05 -7.52 13.79
N SER A 14 4.17 -6.93 13.38
CA SER A 14 4.50 -5.50 13.51
C SER A 14 3.56 -4.60 12.67
N ARG A 15 2.40 -5.11 12.27
CA ARG A 15 1.37 -4.45 11.45
C ARG A 15 0.74 -3.23 12.12
N LEU A 16 1.13 -2.90 13.36
CA LEU A 16 0.47 -1.91 14.22
C LEU A 16 1.40 -1.15 15.17
N ILE A 17 2.70 -1.07 14.90
CA ILE A 17 3.46 0.02 15.53
C ILE A 17 3.03 1.28 14.76
N ILE A 18 1.97 1.91 15.24
CA ILE A 18 1.81 3.36 15.16
C ILE A 18 2.65 3.84 16.35
N PRO A 19 3.94 4.21 16.18
CA PRO A 19 4.66 4.84 17.26
C PRO A 19 4.09 6.25 17.35
N ASP A 20 3.36 6.48 18.43
CA ASP A 20 2.77 7.76 18.81
C ASP A 20 1.72 8.38 17.89
N VAL A 21 0.85 9.10 18.59
CA VAL A 21 -0.21 9.98 18.13
C VAL A 21 0.23 10.80 16.92
N GLU A 22 -0.31 10.53 15.73
CA GLU A 22 -0.34 11.53 14.67
C GLU A 22 -1.64 12.31 14.81
N GLU A 23 -1.55 13.50 15.39
CA GLU A 23 -2.42 14.61 15.00
C GLU A 23 -2.55 14.55 13.47
N SER A 24 -3.78 14.61 12.94
CA SER A 24 -4.02 14.79 11.50
C SER A 24 -3.41 16.12 11.07
N LYS A 25 -2.09 16.12 10.85
CA LYS A 25 -1.36 17.22 10.25
C LYS A 25 -1.81 17.21 8.81
N THR A 26 -2.46 18.28 8.39
CA THR A 26 -2.85 18.49 7.00
C THR A 26 -1.57 18.55 6.15
N VAL A 27 -1.15 17.40 5.63
CA VAL A 27 0.03 17.34 4.77
C VAL A 27 -0.38 17.75 3.36
N GLY A 28 0.34 18.70 2.76
CA GLY A 28 0.01 19.27 1.45
C GLY A 28 -0.10 18.23 0.32
N PRO A 29 -0.70 18.59 -0.83
CA PRO A 29 -0.94 17.65 -1.93
C PRO A 29 0.36 17.11 -2.54
N ILE A 30 0.29 15.94 -3.18
CA ILE A 30 1.40 15.35 -3.93
C ILE A 30 1.34 15.88 -5.36
N VAL A 31 2.25 16.77 -5.75
CA VAL A 31 2.16 17.51 -7.03
C VAL A 31 3.06 16.94 -8.13
N GLY A 32 4.16 16.24 -7.80
CA GLY A 32 5.18 15.84 -8.78
C GLY A 32 4.94 14.53 -9.53
N TYR A 33 4.14 13.60 -8.98
CA TYR A 33 3.94 12.28 -9.62
C TYR A 33 3.21 12.37 -10.97
N ALA A 34 2.36 13.39 -11.15
CA ALA A 34 1.51 13.52 -12.32
C ALA A 34 2.32 13.75 -13.62
N SER A 35 3.49 14.40 -13.50
CA SER A 35 4.41 14.67 -14.62
C SER A 35 5.32 13.51 -15.00
N GLU A 36 5.35 12.43 -14.21
CA GLU A 36 6.10 11.23 -14.60
C GLU A 36 5.47 10.57 -15.83
N PRO A 37 6.28 9.99 -16.73
CA PRO A 37 5.76 9.16 -17.82
C PRO A 37 5.10 7.90 -17.23
N LEU A 38 4.10 7.38 -17.95
CA LEU A 38 3.56 6.07 -17.63
C LEU A 38 4.57 5.00 -18.09
N LEU A 39 5.00 4.14 -17.17
CA LEU A 39 6.04 3.13 -17.39
C LEU A 39 5.50 1.73 -17.09
N ALA A 40 6.20 0.71 -17.60
CA ALA A 40 5.99 -0.67 -17.18
C ALA A 40 6.31 -0.84 -15.68
N LEU A 41 5.73 -1.86 -15.03
CA LEU A 41 5.81 -2.01 -13.58
C LEU A 41 7.26 -2.15 -13.08
N ALA A 42 8.10 -2.91 -13.78
CA ALA A 42 9.51 -3.08 -13.42
C ALA A 42 10.30 -1.76 -13.44
N ASP A 43 10.10 -0.94 -14.47
CA ASP A 43 10.75 0.37 -14.60
C ASP A 43 10.22 1.36 -13.56
N ALA A 44 8.91 1.32 -13.28
CA ALA A 44 8.28 2.15 -12.26
C ALA A 44 8.79 1.83 -10.84
N CYS A 45 9.15 0.57 -10.58
CA CYS A 45 9.71 0.12 -9.30
C CYS A 45 11.24 0.29 -9.18
N THR A 46 11.95 0.61 -10.27
CA THR A 46 13.42 0.74 -10.25
C THR A 46 13.94 1.74 -9.19
N PRO A 47 13.36 2.94 -8.99
CA PRO A 47 13.82 3.85 -7.95
C PRO A 47 13.58 3.35 -6.51
N LEU A 48 12.77 2.30 -6.33
CA LEU A 48 12.42 1.73 -5.03
C LEU A 48 13.37 0.61 -4.60
N ILE A 49 14.27 0.14 -5.48
CA ILE A 49 15.29 -0.88 -5.17
C ILE A 49 16.07 -0.59 -3.88
N PRO A 50 16.57 0.63 -3.61
CA PRO A 50 17.30 0.91 -2.37
C PRO A 50 16.39 1.04 -1.13
N ILE A 51 15.06 1.08 -1.30
CA ILE A 51 14.08 1.37 -0.23
C ILE A 51 13.35 0.10 0.20
N ILE A 52 13.00 -0.76 -0.76
CA ILE A 52 12.11 -1.90 -0.55
C ILE A 52 12.87 -3.19 -0.83
N PHE A 53 12.90 -4.05 0.18
CA PHE A 53 13.52 -5.36 0.09
C PHE A 53 12.91 -6.20 -1.03
N ASN A 54 13.77 -6.72 -1.92
CA ASN A 54 13.40 -7.63 -3.02
C ASN A 54 12.29 -7.12 -3.95
N ILE A 55 12.15 -5.81 -4.12
CA ILE A 55 11.03 -5.24 -4.88
C ILE A 55 10.88 -5.84 -6.29
N LEU A 56 11.98 -6.04 -7.03
CA LEU A 56 11.91 -6.59 -8.38
C LEU A 56 11.38 -8.04 -8.42
N THR A 57 11.71 -8.85 -7.43
CA THR A 57 11.18 -10.22 -7.32
C THR A 57 9.66 -10.19 -7.15
N TYR A 58 9.17 -9.35 -6.25
CA TYR A 58 7.73 -9.23 -6.02
C TYR A 58 7.00 -8.53 -7.17
N THR A 59 7.67 -7.63 -7.89
CA THR A 59 7.17 -7.08 -9.17
C THR A 59 6.96 -8.21 -10.19
N SER A 60 7.93 -9.10 -10.37
CA SER A 60 7.77 -10.26 -11.25
C SER A 60 6.63 -11.16 -10.79
N THR A 61 6.55 -11.45 -9.49
CA THR A 61 5.44 -12.22 -8.93
C THR A 61 4.08 -11.56 -9.19
N ALA A 62 3.95 -10.25 -9.00
CA ALA A 62 2.70 -9.53 -9.30
C ALA A 62 2.32 -9.64 -10.79
N LEU A 63 3.29 -9.57 -11.71
CA LEU A 63 3.08 -9.76 -13.14
C LEU A 63 2.67 -11.20 -13.49
N GLU A 64 3.26 -12.20 -12.84
CA GLU A 64 2.92 -13.62 -13.03
C GLU A 64 1.48 -13.93 -12.56
N HIS A 65 1.01 -13.27 -11.51
CA HIS A 65 -0.36 -13.41 -11.01
C HIS A 65 -1.37 -12.57 -11.81
N THR A 66 -0.90 -11.73 -12.72
CA THR A 66 -1.75 -10.86 -13.54
C THR A 66 -1.89 -11.43 -14.95
N PRO A 67 -3.13 -11.67 -15.43
CA PRO A 67 -3.37 -12.12 -16.80
C PRO A 67 -2.76 -11.17 -17.83
N ASP A 68 -2.28 -11.71 -18.96
CA ASP A 68 -1.71 -10.90 -20.04
C ASP A 68 -2.70 -9.87 -20.60
N ASN A 69 -4.00 -10.18 -20.57
CA ASN A 69 -5.08 -9.32 -21.03
C ASN A 69 -6.20 -9.22 -19.98
N PRO A 70 -6.11 -8.29 -19.02
CA PRO A 70 -7.16 -8.03 -18.03
C PRO A 70 -8.48 -7.66 -18.69
N SER A 71 -9.61 -8.13 -18.15
CA SER A 71 -10.95 -7.91 -18.74
C SER A 71 -11.62 -6.60 -18.33
N ASP A 72 -10.95 -5.78 -17.52
CA ASP A 72 -11.46 -4.58 -16.85
C ASP A 72 -10.98 -3.26 -17.48
N GLY A 73 -10.31 -3.33 -18.63
CA GLY A 73 -9.77 -2.16 -19.35
C GLY A 73 -8.46 -1.63 -18.78
N LEU A 74 -7.88 -2.30 -17.78
CA LEU A 74 -6.53 -2.04 -17.31
C LEU A 74 -5.50 -2.71 -18.23
N THR A 75 -4.33 -2.11 -18.33
CA THR A 75 -3.16 -2.83 -18.86
C THR A 75 -2.70 -3.89 -17.85
N ARG A 76 -1.93 -4.87 -18.32
CA ARG A 76 -1.28 -5.84 -17.42
C ARG A 76 -0.47 -5.15 -16.32
N ASP A 77 0.33 -4.14 -16.65
CA ASP A 77 1.15 -3.41 -15.68
C ASP A 77 0.31 -2.63 -14.66
N GLU A 78 -0.81 -2.05 -15.08
CA GLU A 78 -1.75 -1.34 -14.20
C GLU A 78 -2.41 -2.29 -13.18
N SER A 79 -2.91 -3.44 -13.67
CA SER A 79 -3.47 -4.48 -12.79
C SER A 79 -2.40 -5.06 -11.86
N ALA A 80 -1.18 -5.31 -12.38
CA ALA A 80 -0.08 -5.81 -11.59
C ALA A 80 0.40 -4.79 -10.53
N ALA A 81 0.31 -3.49 -10.79
CA ALA A 81 0.61 -2.46 -9.81
C ALA A 81 -0.35 -2.51 -8.60
N ILE A 82 -1.64 -2.74 -8.85
CA ILE A 82 -2.66 -2.94 -7.80
C ILE A 82 -2.39 -4.25 -7.06
N CYS A 83 -2.11 -5.34 -7.78
CA CYS A 83 -1.72 -6.62 -7.19
C CYS A 83 -0.55 -6.42 -6.22
N LEU A 84 0.54 -5.80 -6.68
CA LEU A 84 1.73 -5.49 -5.89
C LEU A 84 1.43 -4.65 -4.65
N TYR A 85 0.52 -3.67 -4.75
CA TYR A 85 0.07 -2.85 -3.61
C TYR A 85 -0.68 -3.68 -2.56
N THR A 86 -1.32 -4.78 -2.94
CA THR A 86 -2.08 -5.64 -2.00
C THR A 86 -1.30 -6.87 -1.52
N MET A 87 -0.09 -7.08 -2.04
CA MET A 87 0.75 -8.22 -1.69
C MET A 87 1.45 -8.03 -0.33
N GLU A 88 1.48 -9.11 0.45
CA GLU A 88 2.24 -9.21 1.70
C GLU A 88 3.58 -9.91 1.44
N TRP A 89 4.63 -9.47 2.14
CA TRP A 89 5.93 -10.14 2.07
C TRP A 89 5.94 -11.34 3.02
N THR A 90 6.59 -12.42 2.61
CA THR A 90 6.57 -13.71 3.34
C THR A 90 7.78 -13.93 4.25
N ASP A 91 8.77 -13.05 4.17
CA ASP A 91 10.08 -13.13 4.83
C ASP A 91 10.17 -12.27 6.12
N GLY A 92 9.03 -11.79 6.61
CA GLY A 92 8.96 -10.92 7.79
C GLY A 92 9.39 -9.47 7.51
N GLN A 93 9.69 -9.10 6.27
CA GLN A 93 9.98 -7.71 5.89
C GLN A 93 8.70 -6.91 5.69
N ARG A 94 8.85 -5.57 5.70
CA ARG A 94 7.74 -4.66 5.38
C ARG A 94 7.48 -4.68 3.87
N SER A 95 6.23 -4.94 3.50
CA SER A 95 5.78 -4.91 2.09
C SER A 95 5.81 -3.49 1.50
N LEU A 96 5.73 -3.40 0.17
CA LEU A 96 5.62 -2.13 -0.54
C LEU A 96 4.51 -1.23 0.04
N TYR A 97 3.32 -1.80 0.25
CA TYR A 97 2.17 -1.07 0.83
C TYR A 97 2.47 -0.49 2.20
N SER A 98 3.15 -1.25 3.04
CA SER A 98 3.45 -0.85 4.40
C SER A 98 4.35 0.40 4.40
N ILE A 99 5.43 0.36 3.63
CA ILE A 99 6.41 1.44 3.54
C ILE A 99 5.82 2.64 2.79
N LEU A 100 5.07 2.43 1.71
CA LEU A 100 4.44 3.52 0.95
C LEU A 100 3.47 4.30 1.83
N ASN A 101 2.58 3.61 2.55
CA ASN A 101 1.60 4.29 3.41
C ASN A 101 2.22 5.03 4.58
N GLU A 102 3.33 4.53 5.12
CA GLU A 102 4.15 5.25 6.10
C GLU A 102 4.75 6.53 5.48
N THR A 103 5.31 6.41 4.27
CA THR A 103 5.87 7.55 3.52
C THR A 103 4.81 8.59 3.17
N LEU A 104 3.59 8.18 2.84
CA LEU A 104 2.47 9.07 2.53
C LEU A 104 2.00 9.89 3.73
N ARG A 105 2.21 9.40 4.96
CA ARG A 105 1.91 10.11 6.21
C ARG A 105 3.03 11.04 6.65
N ALA A 106 4.26 10.84 6.17
CA ALA A 106 5.38 11.70 6.50
C ALA A 106 5.12 13.16 6.11
N ALA A 107 5.50 14.08 7.02
CA ALA A 107 5.31 15.51 6.82
C ALA A 107 6.14 16.06 5.65
N ASP A 108 7.35 15.53 5.45
CA ASP A 108 8.23 15.91 4.34
C ASP A 108 7.87 15.13 3.08
N ARG A 109 7.41 15.86 2.06
CA ARG A 109 6.99 15.30 0.77
C ARG A 109 8.17 14.88 -0.11
N GLU A 110 9.39 15.32 0.18
CA GLU A 110 10.57 14.89 -0.59
C GLU A 110 10.83 13.38 -0.46
N TYR A 111 10.40 12.75 0.65
CA TYR A 111 10.47 11.30 0.80
C TYR A 111 9.62 10.54 -0.23
N LEU A 112 8.62 11.17 -0.84
CA LEU A 112 7.80 10.56 -1.89
C LEU A 112 8.44 10.62 -3.28
N ARG A 113 9.52 11.38 -3.47
CA ARG A 113 10.13 11.56 -4.78
C ARG A 113 10.53 10.24 -5.47
N PRO A 114 11.13 9.24 -4.79
CA PRO A 114 11.42 7.94 -5.40
C PRO A 114 10.15 7.17 -5.82
N TRP A 115 9.01 7.49 -5.22
CA TRP A 115 7.74 6.79 -5.44
C TRP A 115 6.95 7.32 -6.63
N PHE A 116 7.32 8.48 -7.19
CA PHE A 116 6.51 9.14 -8.21
C PHE A 116 6.22 8.27 -9.43
N LYS A 117 7.18 7.49 -9.91
CA LYS A 117 6.97 6.57 -11.05
C LYS A 117 5.97 5.46 -10.73
N TYR A 118 6.08 4.86 -9.56
CA TYR A 118 5.14 3.83 -9.10
C TYR A 118 3.75 4.43 -8.82
N LEU A 119 3.68 5.59 -8.16
CA LEU A 119 2.44 6.31 -7.91
C LEU A 119 1.74 6.72 -9.20
N LYS A 120 2.48 7.14 -10.22
CA LYS A 120 1.93 7.43 -11.55
C LYS A 120 1.21 6.21 -12.12
N LEU A 121 1.84 5.03 -12.09
CA LEU A 121 1.24 3.80 -12.59
C LEU A 121 0.03 3.37 -11.75
N LEU A 122 0.18 3.29 -10.43
CA LEU A 122 -0.88 2.86 -9.51
C LEU A 122 -2.12 3.78 -9.57
N LEU A 123 -1.94 5.09 -9.51
CA LEU A 123 -3.05 6.04 -9.52
C LEU A 123 -3.73 6.09 -10.89
N THR A 124 -2.98 5.90 -11.98
CA THR A 124 -3.58 5.77 -13.32
C THR A 124 -4.48 4.53 -13.39
N ALA A 125 -4.03 3.40 -12.84
CA ALA A 125 -4.83 2.19 -12.74
C ALA A 125 -6.12 2.41 -11.92
N LEU A 126 -5.99 3.00 -10.73
CA LEU A 126 -7.13 3.24 -9.83
C LEU A 126 -8.20 4.17 -10.44
N VAL A 127 -7.80 5.18 -11.22
CA VAL A 127 -8.74 6.10 -11.89
C VAL A 127 -9.53 5.42 -13.00
N LYS A 128 -9.00 4.37 -13.62
CA LYS A 128 -9.69 3.59 -14.67
C LYS A 128 -10.74 2.63 -14.10
N ILE A 129 -10.62 2.24 -12.83
CA ILE A 129 -11.55 1.30 -12.21
C ILE A 129 -12.92 1.98 -12.05
N PRO A 130 -14.00 1.35 -12.52
CA PRO A 130 -15.35 1.88 -12.34
C PRO A 130 -15.66 2.14 -10.87
N CYS A 131 -16.27 3.29 -10.57
CA CYS A 131 -16.72 3.58 -9.21
C CYS A 131 -17.70 2.51 -8.75
N ALA A 132 -17.41 1.91 -7.59
CA ALA A 132 -18.34 0.97 -6.98
C ALA A 132 -19.64 1.72 -6.62
N SER A 133 -20.78 1.03 -6.78
CA SER A 133 -22.06 1.54 -6.29
C SER A 133 -21.99 1.80 -4.79
N GLN A 134 -22.78 2.76 -4.30
CA GLN A 134 -22.87 3.06 -2.87
C GLN A 134 -23.17 1.78 -2.08
N GLN A 135 -22.25 1.41 -1.20
CA GLN A 135 -22.35 0.21 -0.38
C GLN A 135 -21.61 0.42 0.94
N THR A 136 -22.04 -0.31 1.98
CA THR A 136 -21.37 -0.31 3.27
C THR A 136 -20.11 -1.17 3.20
N VAL A 137 -18.97 -0.58 3.53
CA VAL A 137 -17.68 -1.28 3.69
C VAL A 137 -17.24 -1.26 5.15
N TRP A 138 -16.43 -2.22 5.55
CA TRP A 138 -15.96 -2.40 6.93
C TRP A 138 -14.44 -2.32 7.00
N ARG A 139 -13.90 -1.58 7.98
CA ARG A 139 -12.47 -1.53 8.28
C ARG A 139 -12.26 -1.94 9.74
N GLY A 140 -11.64 -3.10 9.95
CA GLY A 140 -11.24 -3.55 11.28
C GLY A 140 -9.92 -2.91 11.71
N ILE A 141 -9.86 -2.37 12.93
CA ILE A 141 -8.65 -1.78 13.52
C ILE A 141 -8.45 -2.38 14.91
N ARG A 142 -7.20 -2.69 15.26
CA ARG A 142 -6.83 -3.26 16.56
C ARG A 142 -6.37 -2.16 17.53
N LYS A 143 -7.15 -1.08 17.59
CA LYS A 143 -6.99 0.07 18.50
C LYS A 143 -8.39 0.58 18.80
N ASP A 144 -8.64 0.99 20.04
CA ASP A 144 -9.85 1.74 20.37
C ASP A 144 -9.69 3.18 19.87
N LEU A 145 -10.58 3.58 18.95
CA LEU A 145 -10.59 4.89 18.33
C LEU A 145 -11.84 5.69 18.72
N SER A 146 -12.62 5.24 19.71
CA SER A 146 -13.91 5.84 20.07
C SER A 146 -13.81 7.32 20.43
N LEU A 147 -12.67 7.74 20.98
CA LEU A 147 -12.38 9.14 21.31
C LEU A 147 -11.94 9.98 20.10
N GLU A 148 -11.37 9.35 19.07
CA GLU A 148 -10.87 10.02 17.86
C GLU A 148 -11.99 10.25 16.84
N PHE A 149 -13.08 9.49 16.91
CA PHE A 149 -14.23 9.57 16.00
C PHE A 149 -15.54 9.81 16.76
N PRO A 150 -15.72 10.96 17.42
CA PRO A 150 -16.96 11.27 18.10
C PRO A 150 -18.12 11.37 17.12
N GLN A 151 -19.28 10.84 17.52
CA GLN A 151 -20.49 10.83 16.70
C GLN A 151 -20.86 12.23 16.21
N GLY A 152 -21.17 12.36 14.92
CA GLY A 152 -21.58 13.63 14.31
C GLY A 152 -20.42 14.51 13.84
N THR A 153 -19.17 14.06 13.95
CA THR A 153 -18.02 14.78 13.40
C THR A 153 -17.59 14.19 12.04
N PRO A 154 -17.26 15.04 11.05
CA PRO A 154 -16.68 14.58 9.80
C PRO A 154 -15.23 14.11 10.05
N VAL A 155 -14.87 13.00 9.41
CA VAL A 155 -13.47 12.57 9.32
C VAL A 155 -12.85 13.29 8.14
N ILE A 156 -11.86 14.14 8.42
CA ILE A 156 -11.14 14.96 7.43
C ILE A 156 -9.74 14.39 7.23
#